data_AF-A0AAQ3TCV6-F1
#
_entry.id   AF-A0AAQ3TCV6-F1
#
_cell.length_a   1.000
_cell.length_b   1.000
_cell.length_c   1.000
_cell.angle_alpha   90.00
_cell.angle_beta   90.00
_cell.angle_gamma   90.00
#
_symmetry.space_group_name_H-M   'P 1'
#
loop_
_entity.id
_entity.type
_entity.pdbx_description
1 polymer ?
#
loop_
_entity_poly.entity_id
_entity_poly.type
_entity_poly.pdbx_seq_one_letter_code
_entity_poly.pdbx_strand_id
1 'polypeptide(L)'
;MYLMNSVFMNELDKFVVVFIDDILVYSKNKKEHEEHLWIVLSRLREHKLYAKFSKCAFWLKEVAFLGHILSAKGVAVDPSKVEDVLNWKQPQTVTEIRSFLGLAGYYRRFIKDFSRISKPMTAPKCEEAFGTLKKLLTSAPVLAQPDITNPFDVYCDASGSGLGCVLMQEGRVIAYASSQLRKHEVNYPTHDLELLAVVYALKKWRHYLLGNTCHIYTDPKSLKYIFT
;
A
#
# COMPACT_ATOMS: atom_id res chain seq x y z
N MET A 1 -0.04 0.12 22.71
CA MET A 1 0.24 -0.85 21.63
C MET A 1 1.19 -1.99 22.03
N TYR A 2 1.85 -1.94 23.21
CA TYR A 2 2.83 -2.96 23.62
C TYR A 2 2.20 -4.31 23.99
N LEU A 3 1.01 -4.30 24.64
CA LEU A 3 0.38 -5.52 25.15
C LEU A 3 0.12 -6.56 24.05
N MET A 4 -0.64 -6.22 23.01
CA MET A 4 -0.98 -7.20 21.97
C MET A 4 0.24 -7.67 21.19
N ASN A 5 1.18 -6.77 20.89
CA ASN A 5 2.42 -7.14 20.23
C ASN A 5 3.29 -8.05 21.11
N SER A 6 3.29 -7.86 22.43
CA SER A 6 4.00 -8.75 23.36
C SER A 6 3.36 -10.13 23.48
N VAL A 7 2.03 -10.20 23.45
CA VAL A 7 1.28 -11.48 23.56
C VAL A 7 1.51 -12.37 22.33
N PHE A 8 1.54 -11.78 21.14
CA PHE A 8 1.68 -12.50 19.87
C PHE A 8 3.08 -12.43 19.28
N MET A 9 4.08 -11.97 20.04
CA MET A 9 5.42 -11.66 19.52
C MET A 9 6.06 -12.80 18.72
N ASN A 10 5.79 -14.05 19.10
CA ASN A 10 6.36 -15.22 18.45
C ASN A 10 5.64 -15.60 17.14
N GLU A 11 4.38 -15.18 17.00
CA GLU A 11 3.45 -15.52 15.92
C GLU A 11 3.26 -14.35 14.92
N LEU A 12 3.68 -13.14 15.30
CA LEU A 12 3.65 -11.94 14.46
C LEU A 12 4.41 -12.16 13.15
N ASP A 13 3.81 -11.67 12.06
CA ASP A 13 4.32 -11.72 10.67
C ASP A 13 4.59 -13.13 10.13
N LYS A 14 4.30 -14.19 10.91
CA LYS A 14 4.31 -15.58 10.45
C LYS A 14 2.92 -15.99 9.96
N PHE A 15 1.93 -15.83 10.83
CA PHE A 15 0.53 -16.15 10.55
C PHE A 15 -0.47 -15.25 11.29
N VAL A 16 0.02 -14.30 12.09
CA VAL A 16 -0.78 -13.33 12.83
C VAL A 16 -0.33 -11.91 12.48
N VAL A 17 -1.29 -11.04 12.17
CA VAL A 17 -1.08 -9.59 12.11
C VAL A 17 -2.01 -8.95 13.13
N VAL A 18 -1.46 -8.08 13.98
CA VAL A 18 -2.23 -7.39 15.00
C VAL A 18 -2.17 -5.88 14.76
N PHE A 19 -3.33 -5.24 14.79
CA PHE A 19 -3.45 -3.79 14.78
C PHE A 19 -4.39 -3.32 15.88
N ILE A 20 -3.80 -2.80 16.96
CA ILE A 20 -4.52 -2.37 18.16
C ILE A 20 -5.34 -3.52 18.74
N ASP A 21 -6.64 -3.60 18.41
CA ASP A 21 -7.57 -4.61 18.93
C ASP A 21 -7.94 -5.65 17.86
N ASP A 22 -7.62 -5.41 16.58
CA ASP A 22 -7.95 -6.29 15.48
C ASP A 22 -6.82 -7.31 15.26
N ILE A 23 -7.18 -8.59 15.30
CA ILE A 23 -6.27 -9.72 15.09
C ILE A 23 -6.67 -10.42 13.80
N LEU A 24 -5.77 -10.43 12.83
CA LEU A 24 -5.89 -11.17 11.59
C LEU A 24 -5.06 -12.45 11.67
N VAL A 25 -5.69 -13.59 11.40
CA VAL A 25 -5.00 -14.89 11.32
C VAL A 25 -5.11 -15.40 9.88
N TYR A 26 -3.98 -15.77 9.28
CA TYR A 26 -3.92 -16.27 7.91
C TYR A 26 -3.08 -17.55 7.83
N SER A 27 -3.42 -18.43 6.89
CA SER A 27 -2.77 -19.73 6.72
C SER A 27 -2.86 -20.19 5.26
N LYS A 28 -2.00 -21.12 4.83
CA LYS A 28 -2.00 -21.62 3.45
C LYS A 28 -3.09 -22.66 3.19
N ASN A 29 -3.41 -23.46 4.21
CA ASN A 29 -4.42 -24.52 4.11
C ASN A 29 -5.28 -24.59 5.38
N LYS A 30 -6.38 -25.34 5.30
CA LYS A 30 -7.36 -25.45 6.40
C LYS A 30 -6.79 -26.09 7.67
N LYS A 31 -5.89 -27.08 7.51
CA LYS A 31 -5.31 -27.80 8.64
C LYS A 31 -4.38 -26.89 9.45
N GLU A 32 -3.47 -26.19 8.77
CA GLU A 32 -2.63 -25.14 9.39
C GLU A 32 -3.49 -24.04 10.02
N HIS A 33 -4.62 -23.68 9.40
CA HIS A 33 -5.52 -22.67 9.95
C HIS A 33 -6.16 -23.10 11.27
N GLU A 34 -6.55 -24.36 11.40
CA GLU A 34 -7.05 -24.90 12.67
C GLU A 34 -5.98 -24.83 13.77
N GLU A 35 -4.75 -25.23 13.45
CA GLU A 35 -3.61 -25.16 14.38
C GLU A 35 -3.28 -23.71 14.77
N HIS A 36 -3.26 -22.79 13.81
CA HIS A 36 -3.01 -21.37 14.06
C HIS A 36 -4.10 -20.73 14.92
N LEU A 37 -5.38 -21.04 14.65
CA LEU A 37 -6.50 -20.57 15.47
C LEU A 37 -6.41 -21.10 16.90
N TRP A 38 -6.04 -22.38 17.06
CA TRP A 38 -5.84 -22.97 18.38
C TRP A 38 -4.77 -22.23 19.19
N ILE A 39 -3.63 -21.91 18.57
CA ILE A 39 -2.55 -21.14 19.20
C ILE A 39 -3.06 -19.76 19.61
N VAL A 40 -3.70 -19.04 18.69
CA VAL A 40 -4.16 -17.66 18.94
C VAL A 40 -5.20 -17.60 20.06
N LEU A 41 -6.20 -18.49 20.04
CA LEU A 41 -7.23 -18.54 21.08
C LEU A 41 -6.66 -18.97 22.44
N SER A 42 -5.68 -19.88 22.44
CA SER A 42 -4.98 -20.28 23.67
C SER A 42 -4.20 -19.12 24.28
N ARG A 43 -3.51 -18.32 23.45
CA ARG A 43 -2.80 -17.11 23.90
C ARG A 43 -3.73 -16.06 24.49
N LEU A 44 -4.87 -15.81 23.84
CA LEU A 44 -5.90 -14.91 24.37
C LEU A 44 -6.40 -15.38 25.73
N ARG A 45 -6.66 -16.68 25.87
CA ARG A 45 -7.11 -17.27 27.14
C ARG A 45 -6.07 -17.16 28.25
N GLU A 46 -4.80 -17.45 27.96
CA GLU A 46 -3.67 -17.35 28.90
C GLU A 46 -3.56 -15.93 29.47
N HIS A 47 -3.69 -14.92 28.61
CA HIS A 47 -3.57 -13.51 28.98
C HIS A 47 -4.91 -12.87 29.41
N LYS A 48 -5.98 -13.66 29.56
CA LYS A 48 -7.34 -13.20 29.94
C LYS A 48 -7.87 -12.07 29.03
N LEU A 49 -7.57 -12.18 27.74
CA LEU A 49 -8.09 -11.29 26.70
C LEU A 49 -9.33 -11.93 26.06
N TYR A 50 -10.40 -11.15 25.95
CA TYR A 50 -11.69 -11.66 25.48
C TYR A 50 -12.08 -10.99 24.17
N ALA A 51 -12.26 -11.80 23.13
CA ALA A 51 -12.79 -11.34 21.85
C ALA A 51 -14.32 -11.34 21.87
N LYS A 52 -14.93 -10.29 21.33
CA LYS A 52 -16.39 -10.23 21.18
C LYS A 52 -16.80 -11.09 19.99
N PHE A 53 -17.38 -12.27 20.25
CA PHE A 53 -17.76 -13.24 19.21
C PHE A 53 -18.60 -12.65 18.07
N SER A 54 -19.51 -11.71 18.37
CA SER A 54 -20.34 -11.04 17.35
C SER A 54 -19.56 -10.19 16.34
N LYS A 55 -18.29 -9.88 16.61
CA LYS A 55 -17.39 -9.14 15.73
C LYS A 55 -16.31 -10.04 15.12
N CYS A 56 -16.26 -11.31 15.50
CA CYS A 56 -15.31 -12.27 14.97
C CYS A 56 -15.89 -12.94 13.73
N ALA A 57 -15.05 -13.13 12.72
CA ALA A 57 -15.38 -13.94 11.55
C ALA A 57 -14.29 -14.99 11.36
N PHE A 58 -14.70 -16.22 11.04
CA PHE A 58 -13.80 -17.38 10.93
C PHE A 58 -13.99 -18.05 9.58
N TRP A 59 -12.95 -18.76 9.11
CA TRP A 59 -12.98 -19.59 7.90
C TRP A 59 -13.38 -18.87 6.61
N LEU A 60 -13.06 -17.58 6.52
CA LEU A 60 -13.33 -16.77 5.33
C LEU A 60 -12.20 -16.91 4.31
N LYS A 61 -12.57 -16.90 3.02
CA LYS A 61 -11.61 -16.82 1.90
C LYS A 61 -11.16 -15.39 1.62
N GLU A 62 -12.00 -14.43 1.98
CA GLU A 62 -11.77 -13.00 1.83
C GLU A 62 -12.21 -12.30 3.11
N VAL A 63 -11.40 -11.37 3.60
CA VAL A 63 -11.66 -10.68 4.87
C VAL A 63 -11.39 -9.19 4.74
N ALA A 64 -12.31 -8.39 5.29
CA ALA A 64 -12.11 -6.95 5.44
C ALA A 64 -11.21 -6.69 6.66
N PHE A 65 -10.08 -6.02 6.43
CA PHE A 65 -9.12 -5.69 7.48
C PHE A 65 -8.50 -4.31 7.20
N LEU A 66 -8.61 -3.40 8.16
CA LEU A 66 -8.10 -2.02 8.08
C LEU A 66 -8.50 -1.30 6.77
N GLY A 67 -9.76 -1.41 6.33
CA GLY A 67 -10.24 -0.72 5.11
C GLY A 67 -9.70 -1.31 3.79
N HIS A 68 -9.24 -2.56 3.82
CA HIS A 68 -8.84 -3.35 2.66
C HIS A 68 -9.52 -4.71 2.66
N ILE A 69 -9.74 -5.27 1.47
CA ILE A 69 -10.13 -6.68 1.33
C ILE A 69 -8.87 -7.51 1.08
N LEU A 70 -8.62 -8.48 1.94
CA LEU A 70 -7.53 -9.44 1.82
C LEU A 70 -8.09 -10.74 1.25
N SER A 71 -7.47 -11.23 0.18
CA SER A 71 -7.85 -12.46 -0.51
C SER A 71 -6.61 -13.23 -0.94
N ALA A 72 -6.80 -14.47 -1.40
CA ALA A 72 -5.72 -15.25 -2.01
C ALA A 72 -5.13 -14.58 -3.28
N LYS A 73 -5.88 -13.68 -3.94
CA LYS A 73 -5.40 -12.94 -5.11
C LYS A 73 -4.52 -11.75 -4.73
N GLY A 74 -4.66 -11.26 -3.51
CA GLY A 74 -3.96 -10.08 -3.01
C GLY A 74 -4.83 -9.14 -2.19
N VAL A 75 -4.43 -7.88 -2.15
CA VAL A 75 -5.05 -6.80 -1.40
C VAL A 75 -5.86 -5.94 -2.36
N ALA A 76 -7.13 -5.69 -2.05
CA ALA A 76 -8.02 -4.81 -2.79
C ALA A 76 -8.54 -3.67 -1.91
N VAL A 77 -9.10 -2.64 -2.56
CA VAL A 77 -9.84 -1.56 -1.90
C VAL A 77 -11.16 -2.12 -1.37
N ASP A 78 -11.57 -1.71 -0.17
CA ASP A 78 -12.87 -2.08 0.40
C ASP A 78 -14.02 -1.54 -0.47
N PRO A 79 -14.91 -2.40 -1.01
CA PRO A 79 -16.06 -1.99 -1.80
C PRO A 79 -16.93 -0.93 -1.12
N SER A 80 -17.06 -0.97 0.22
CA SER A 80 -17.85 0.05 0.93
C SER A 80 -17.22 1.44 0.80
N LYS A 81 -15.89 1.51 0.77
CA LYS A 81 -15.14 2.76 0.55
C LYS A 81 -15.14 3.19 -0.90
N VAL A 82 -15.18 2.25 -1.82
CA VAL A 82 -15.41 2.54 -3.24
C VAL A 82 -16.78 3.19 -3.44
N GLU A 83 -17.82 2.69 -2.76
CA GLU A 83 -19.17 3.23 -2.83
C GLU A 83 -19.29 4.63 -2.21
N ASP A 84 -18.65 4.85 -1.04
CA ASP A 84 -18.51 6.19 -0.44
C ASP A 84 -17.88 7.19 -1.43
N VAL A 85 -16.84 6.78 -2.16
CA VAL A 85 -16.17 7.59 -3.18
C VAL A 85 -17.03 7.81 -4.42
N LEU A 86 -17.80 6.79 -4.85
CA LEU A 86 -18.74 6.88 -5.98
C LEU A 86 -19.87 7.87 -5.70
N ASN A 87 -20.37 7.89 -4.48
CA ASN A 87 -21.45 8.79 -4.07
C ASN A 87 -20.93 10.17 -3.63
N TRP A 88 -19.61 10.36 -3.56
CA TRP A 88 -19.00 11.62 -3.17
C TRP A 88 -19.32 12.73 -4.18
N LYS A 89 -19.94 13.81 -3.68
CA LYS A 89 -20.26 15.02 -4.46
C LYS A 89 -18.99 15.82 -4.72
N GLN A 90 -18.95 16.56 -5.83
CA GLN A 90 -17.81 17.41 -6.14
C GLN A 90 -17.52 18.37 -4.98
N PRO A 91 -16.29 18.39 -4.44
CA PRO A 91 -15.94 19.24 -3.31
C PRO A 91 -15.95 20.70 -3.74
N GLN A 92 -16.63 21.54 -2.97
CA GLN A 92 -16.74 23.00 -3.20
C GLN A 92 -15.89 23.79 -2.21
N THR A 93 -15.52 23.17 -1.08
CA THR A 93 -14.74 23.82 -0.03
C THR A 93 -13.35 23.21 0.13
N VAL A 94 -12.39 24.01 0.61
CA VAL A 94 -11.02 23.55 0.90
C VAL A 94 -11.01 22.37 1.88
N THR A 95 -11.94 22.36 2.85
CA THR A 95 -12.07 21.30 3.85
C THR A 95 -12.49 19.97 3.20
N GLU A 96 -13.45 20.01 2.27
CA GLU A 96 -13.89 18.82 1.53
C GLU A 96 -12.78 18.29 0.61
N ILE A 97 -12.04 19.18 -0.05
CA ILE A 97 -10.88 18.80 -0.87
C ILE A 97 -9.84 18.07 -0.01
N ARG A 98 -9.52 18.60 1.18
CA ARG A 98 -8.57 17.97 2.12
C ARG A 98 -9.06 16.62 2.61
N SER A 99 -10.35 16.50 2.93
CA SER A 99 -10.98 15.24 3.35
C SER A 99 -10.87 14.17 2.27
N PHE A 100 -11.26 14.52 1.03
CA PHE A 100 -11.17 13.62 -0.11
C PHE A 100 -9.71 13.22 -0.42
N LEU A 101 -8.78 14.17 -0.43
CA LEU A 101 -7.36 13.88 -0.63
C LEU A 101 -6.76 13.02 0.49
N GLY A 102 -7.27 13.13 1.72
CA GLY A 102 -6.90 12.26 2.83
C GLY A 102 -7.28 10.80 2.55
N LEU A 103 -8.52 10.57 2.14
CA LEU A 103 -9.02 9.23 1.78
C LEU A 103 -8.30 8.69 0.54
N ALA A 104 -8.22 9.47 -0.53
CA ALA A 104 -7.52 9.07 -1.75
C ALA A 104 -6.03 8.81 -1.49
N GLY A 105 -5.43 9.59 -0.58
CA GLY A 105 -4.05 9.42 -0.11
C GLY A 105 -3.83 8.12 0.66
N TYR A 106 -4.84 7.61 1.39
CA TYR A 106 -4.79 6.29 2.02
C TYR A 106 -4.65 5.17 0.98
N TYR A 107 -5.37 5.28 -0.13
CA TYR A 107 -5.33 4.34 -1.25
C TYR A 107 -4.31 4.68 -2.34
N ARG A 108 -3.39 5.62 -2.11
CA ARG A 108 -2.39 6.04 -3.12
C ARG A 108 -1.56 4.89 -3.68
N ARG A 109 -1.36 3.80 -2.91
CA ARG A 109 -0.60 2.62 -3.34
C ARG A 109 -1.24 1.84 -4.49
N PHE A 110 -2.54 2.07 -4.74
CA PHE A 110 -3.31 1.47 -5.83
C PHE A 110 -3.32 2.34 -7.09
N ILE A 111 -2.81 3.58 -7.00
CA ILE A 111 -2.96 4.59 -8.05
C ILE A 111 -1.58 4.94 -8.62
N LYS A 112 -1.36 4.60 -9.89
CA LYS A 112 -0.18 5.06 -10.64
C LYS A 112 -0.19 6.58 -10.76
N ASP A 113 0.96 7.21 -10.56
CA ASP A 113 1.17 8.66 -10.66
C ASP A 113 0.25 9.52 -9.78
N PHE A 114 -0.24 9.00 -8.65
CA PHE A 114 -1.15 9.70 -7.75
C PHE A 114 -0.78 11.18 -7.50
N SER A 115 0.48 11.48 -7.21
CA SER A 115 0.96 12.85 -6.96
C SER A 115 0.79 13.81 -8.14
N ARG A 116 0.85 13.31 -9.38
CA ARG A 116 0.65 14.09 -10.60
C ARG A 116 -0.84 14.41 -10.79
N ILE A 117 -1.70 13.42 -10.53
CA ILE A 117 -3.16 13.53 -10.67
C ILE A 117 -3.75 14.40 -9.56
N SER A 118 -3.24 14.30 -8.33
CA SER A 118 -3.74 15.06 -7.18
C SER A 118 -3.27 16.53 -7.18
N LYS A 119 -2.22 16.89 -7.92
CA LYS A 119 -1.68 18.26 -8.00
C LYS A 119 -2.73 19.30 -8.45
N PRO A 120 -3.49 19.10 -9.54
CA PRO A 120 -4.53 20.03 -9.97
C PRO A 120 -5.72 20.17 -9.01
N MET A 121 -5.88 19.30 -7.99
CA MET A 121 -6.94 19.44 -6.97
C MET A 121 -6.81 20.70 -6.12
N THR A 122 -5.61 21.30 -6.05
CA THR A 122 -5.36 22.58 -5.36
C THR A 122 -5.42 23.79 -6.30
N ALA A 123 -5.93 23.62 -7.52
CA ALA A 123 -5.87 24.60 -8.61
C ALA A 123 -7.22 24.62 -9.38
N PRO A 124 -7.46 25.54 -10.35
CA PRO A 124 -8.76 25.67 -11.02
C PRO A 124 -9.18 24.46 -11.88
N LYS A 125 -8.30 23.50 -12.15
CA LYS A 125 -8.60 22.23 -12.86
C LYS A 125 -9.02 21.09 -11.91
N CYS A 126 -9.67 21.42 -10.80
CA CYS A 126 -10.05 20.47 -9.76
C CYS A 126 -11.04 19.39 -10.26
N GLU A 127 -11.96 19.75 -11.16
CA GLU A 127 -13.04 18.85 -11.59
C GLU A 127 -12.53 17.63 -12.38
N GLU A 128 -11.62 17.85 -13.34
CA GLU A 128 -11.02 16.78 -14.13
C GLU A 128 -10.17 15.84 -13.27
N ALA A 129 -9.42 16.41 -12.34
CA ALA A 129 -8.59 15.69 -11.38
C ALA A 129 -9.44 14.82 -10.44
N PHE A 130 -10.53 15.38 -9.92
CA PHE A 130 -11.49 14.69 -9.06
C PHE A 130 -12.14 13.53 -9.81
N GLY A 131 -12.63 13.76 -11.02
CA GLY A 131 -13.22 12.71 -11.86
C GLY A 131 -12.23 11.58 -12.17
N THR A 132 -10.97 11.91 -12.43
CA THR A 132 -9.91 10.93 -12.69
C THR A 132 -9.58 10.10 -11.45
N LEU A 133 -9.41 10.73 -10.29
CA LEU A 133 -9.15 10.02 -9.03
C LEU A 133 -10.31 9.11 -8.64
N LYS A 134 -11.55 9.56 -8.84
CA LYS A 134 -12.76 8.76 -8.59
C LYS A 134 -12.80 7.51 -9.47
N LYS A 135 -12.47 7.64 -10.76
CA LYS A 135 -12.34 6.49 -11.68
C LYS A 135 -11.23 5.53 -11.24
N LEU A 136 -10.06 6.04 -10.89
CA LEU A 136 -8.93 5.19 -10.51
C LEU A 136 -9.13 4.46 -9.17
N LEU A 137 -9.83 5.08 -8.21
CA LEU A 137 -10.20 4.44 -6.95
C LEU A 137 -11.25 3.33 -7.15
N THR A 138 -12.12 3.47 -8.14
CA THR A 138 -13.20 2.51 -8.43
C THR A 138 -12.76 1.37 -9.32
N SER A 139 -11.82 1.63 -10.25
CA SER A 139 -11.17 0.62 -11.08
C SER A 139 -9.83 0.15 -10.52
N ALA A 140 -9.59 0.34 -9.21
CA ALA A 140 -8.31 0.04 -8.60
C ALA A 140 -7.97 -1.45 -8.77
N PRO A 141 -6.75 -1.80 -9.25
CA PRO A 141 -6.36 -3.19 -9.42
C PRO A 141 -6.17 -3.88 -8.06
N VAL A 142 -6.28 -5.20 -8.05
CA VAL A 142 -5.86 -6.02 -6.91
C VAL A 142 -4.34 -6.02 -6.87
N LEU A 143 -3.77 -5.57 -5.76
CA LEU A 143 -2.32 -5.56 -5.54
C LEU A 143 -1.87 -6.92 -5.01
N ALA A 144 -0.78 -7.45 -5.54
CA ALA A 144 -0.19 -8.69 -5.03
C ALA A 144 0.36 -8.49 -3.62
N GLN A 145 0.32 -9.56 -2.82
CA GLN A 145 1.05 -9.59 -1.55
C GLN A 145 2.54 -9.77 -1.83
N PRO A 146 3.42 -9.01 -1.16
CA PRO A 146 4.85 -9.16 -1.34
C PRO A 146 5.32 -10.51 -0.80
N ASP A 147 6.18 -11.18 -1.55
CA ASP A 147 6.87 -12.39 -1.13
C ASP A 147 8.36 -12.10 -0.93
N ILE A 148 8.86 -12.31 0.27
CA ILE A 148 10.28 -12.05 0.59
C ILE A 148 11.23 -13.10 0.02
N THR A 149 10.72 -14.27 -0.41
CA THR A 149 11.59 -15.32 -0.97
C THR A 149 11.98 -15.07 -2.43
N ASN A 150 11.22 -14.20 -3.10
CA ASN A 150 11.40 -13.89 -4.51
C ASN A 150 12.01 -12.48 -4.66
N PRO A 151 12.75 -12.22 -5.76
CA PRO A 151 13.29 -10.90 -6.02
C PRO A 151 12.18 -9.88 -6.29
N PHE A 152 12.48 -8.60 -6.00
CA PHE A 152 11.59 -7.48 -6.30
C PHE A 152 12.04 -6.72 -7.55
N ASP A 153 11.09 -6.35 -8.40
CA ASP A 153 11.32 -5.50 -9.55
C ASP A 153 10.85 -4.07 -9.25
N VAL A 154 11.75 -3.10 -9.34
CA VAL A 154 11.47 -1.70 -9.07
C VAL A 154 11.64 -0.91 -10.36
N TYR A 155 10.53 -0.39 -10.89
CA TYR A 155 10.54 0.52 -12.03
C TYR A 155 10.47 1.96 -11.53
N CYS A 156 11.44 2.77 -11.95
CA CYS A 156 11.53 4.19 -11.62
C CYS A 156 11.45 5.02 -12.89
N ASP A 157 10.70 6.11 -12.82
CA ASP A 157 10.56 7.10 -13.87
C ASP A 157 10.53 8.50 -13.24
N ALA A 158 11.21 9.45 -13.86
CA ALA A 158 11.24 10.83 -13.42
C ALA A 158 10.88 11.78 -14.57
N SER A 159 9.95 12.68 -14.28
CA SER A 159 9.59 13.76 -15.19
C SER A 159 9.92 15.11 -14.55
N GLY A 160 9.99 16.17 -15.37
CA GLY A 160 10.12 17.54 -14.87
C GLY A 160 8.95 18.00 -13.96
N SER A 161 7.92 17.17 -13.78
CA SER A 161 6.76 17.46 -12.93
C SER A 161 6.69 16.64 -11.64
N GLY A 162 7.41 15.51 -11.55
CA GLY A 162 7.28 14.55 -10.46
C GLY A 162 8.00 13.23 -10.71
N LEU A 163 8.11 12.43 -9.64
CA LEU A 163 8.69 11.09 -9.61
C LEU A 163 7.58 10.04 -9.60
N GLY A 164 7.76 8.95 -10.34
CA GLY A 164 6.89 7.79 -10.37
C GLY A 164 7.69 6.52 -10.13
N CYS A 165 7.14 5.61 -9.31
CA CYS A 165 7.76 4.31 -9.07
C CYS A 165 6.70 3.22 -9.00
N VAL A 166 7.04 2.02 -9.48
CA VAL A 166 6.21 0.82 -9.39
C VAL A 166 7.04 -0.31 -8.80
N LEU A 167 6.54 -0.89 -7.72
CA LEU A 167 7.09 -2.11 -7.12
C LEU A 167 6.30 -3.31 -7.66
N MET A 168 7.00 -4.25 -8.27
CA MET A 168 6.43 -5.44 -8.91
C MET A 168 7.16 -6.70 -8.47
N GLN A 169 6.49 -7.82 -8.63
CA GLN A 169 7.04 -9.15 -8.42
C GLN A 169 6.28 -10.14 -9.28
N GLU A 170 6.99 -11.01 -10.00
CA GLU A 170 6.40 -12.01 -10.93
C GLU A 170 5.37 -11.39 -11.91
N GLY A 171 5.64 -10.18 -12.41
CA GLY A 171 4.75 -9.48 -13.33
C GLY A 171 3.48 -8.90 -12.68
N ARG A 172 3.32 -8.97 -11.35
CA ARG A 172 2.19 -8.39 -10.61
C ARG A 172 2.63 -7.17 -9.82
N VAL A 173 1.74 -6.21 -9.66
CA VAL A 173 2.03 -4.97 -8.94
C VAL A 173 1.78 -5.15 -7.46
N ILE A 174 2.79 -4.82 -6.64
CA ILE A 174 2.69 -4.80 -5.18
C ILE A 174 2.27 -3.42 -4.70
N ALA A 175 2.88 -2.36 -5.24
CA ALA A 175 2.56 -1.00 -4.85
C ALA A 175 2.99 0.03 -5.91
N TYR A 176 2.19 1.08 -6.04
CA TYR A 176 2.57 2.32 -6.72
C TYR A 176 3.09 3.34 -5.71
N ALA A 177 4.09 4.12 -6.11
CA ALA A 177 4.53 5.29 -5.39
C ALA A 177 4.73 6.47 -6.35
N SER A 178 4.44 7.67 -5.87
CA SER A 178 4.70 8.89 -6.63
C SER A 178 4.97 10.03 -5.66
N SER A 179 5.76 11.00 -6.12
CA SER A 179 6.08 12.21 -5.37
C SER A 179 6.14 13.41 -6.30
N GLN A 180 5.77 14.57 -5.77
CA GLN A 180 6.05 15.84 -6.44
C GLN A 180 7.50 16.25 -6.19
N LEU A 181 8.09 16.95 -7.16
CA LEU A 181 9.40 17.56 -7.00
C LEU A 181 9.32 18.75 -6.05
N ARG A 182 10.34 18.87 -5.20
CA ARG A 182 10.58 20.06 -4.37
C ARG A 182 11.12 21.20 -5.23
N LYS A 183 11.00 22.43 -4.75
CA LYS A 183 11.44 23.64 -5.47
C LYS A 183 12.89 23.57 -5.98
N HIS A 184 13.79 22.95 -5.22
CA HIS A 184 15.19 22.77 -5.63
C HIS A 184 15.40 21.59 -6.58
N GLU A 185 14.60 20.53 -6.44
CA GLU A 185 14.67 19.32 -7.28
C GLU A 185 14.21 19.62 -8.72
N VAL A 186 13.34 20.62 -8.91
CA VAL A 186 12.89 21.06 -10.26
C VAL A 186 14.06 21.52 -11.14
N ASN A 187 15.14 22.02 -10.53
CA ASN A 187 16.32 22.49 -11.28
C ASN A 187 17.31 21.37 -11.58
N TYR A 188 17.06 20.14 -11.14
CA TYR A 188 17.95 19.01 -11.41
C TYR A 188 17.87 18.59 -12.88
N PRO A 189 19.00 18.24 -13.50
CA PRO A 189 18.99 17.65 -14.82
C PRO A 189 18.31 16.28 -14.80
N THR A 190 17.82 15.82 -15.96
CA THR A 190 17.03 14.59 -16.07
C THR A 190 17.70 13.36 -15.45
N HIS A 191 19.02 13.22 -15.59
CA HIS A 191 19.75 12.08 -15.02
C HIS A 191 19.77 12.09 -13.47
N ASP A 192 19.82 13.26 -12.85
CA ASP A 192 19.76 13.41 -11.39
C ASP A 192 18.33 13.20 -10.88
N LEU A 193 17.31 13.60 -11.66
CA LEU A 193 15.91 13.31 -11.35
C LEU A 193 15.61 11.80 -11.37
N GLU A 194 16.17 11.08 -12.33
CA GLU A 194 16.08 9.62 -12.41
C GLU A 194 16.77 8.94 -11.23
N LEU A 195 17.97 9.40 -10.85
CA LEU A 195 18.62 8.92 -9.63
C LEU A 195 17.78 9.22 -8.38
N LEU A 196 17.16 10.40 -8.32
CA LEU A 196 16.28 10.79 -7.24
C LEU A 196 15.04 9.88 -7.16
N ALA A 197 14.46 9.46 -8.30
CA ALA A 197 13.37 8.48 -8.33
C ALA A 197 13.80 7.14 -7.72
N VAL A 198 15.00 6.65 -8.07
CA VAL A 198 15.56 5.42 -7.48
C VAL A 198 15.75 5.56 -5.96
N VAL A 199 16.38 6.63 -5.50
CA VAL A 199 16.58 6.88 -4.07
C VAL A 199 15.24 7.01 -3.33
N TYR A 200 14.25 7.64 -3.96
CA TYR A 200 12.90 7.76 -3.43
C TYR A 200 12.24 6.38 -3.28
N ALA A 201 12.28 5.52 -4.30
CA ALA A 201 11.74 4.17 -4.25
C ALA A 201 12.39 3.33 -3.15
N LEU A 202 13.73 3.34 -3.07
CA LEU A 202 14.49 2.59 -2.06
C LEU A 202 14.17 3.05 -0.64
N LYS A 203 14.05 4.36 -0.41
CA LYS A 203 13.63 4.90 0.90
C LYS A 203 12.19 4.54 1.22
N LYS A 204 11.30 4.59 0.22
CA LYS A 204 9.86 4.36 0.38
C LYS A 204 9.56 2.90 0.75
N TRP A 205 10.20 1.97 0.05
CA TRP A 205 10.01 0.53 0.22
C TRP A 205 11.17 -0.13 0.96
N ARG A 206 11.90 0.62 1.79
CA ARG A 206 12.99 0.10 2.62
C ARG A 206 12.57 -1.15 3.40
N HIS A 207 11.34 -1.20 3.89
CA HIS A 207 10.79 -2.33 4.64
C HIS A 207 10.60 -3.60 3.80
N TYR A 208 10.51 -3.49 2.46
CA TYR A 208 10.44 -4.64 1.56
C TYR A 208 11.81 -4.98 0.95
N LEU A 209 12.61 -3.96 0.62
CA LEU A 209 13.82 -4.14 -0.18
C LEU A 209 15.06 -4.42 0.68
N LEU A 210 15.08 -4.01 1.95
CA LEU A 210 16.24 -4.20 2.80
C LEU A 210 16.44 -5.70 3.12
N GLY A 211 17.58 -6.25 2.69
CA GLY A 211 17.93 -7.66 2.90
C GLY A 211 17.45 -8.61 1.79
N ASN A 212 16.68 -8.12 0.83
CA ASN A 212 16.17 -8.91 -0.30
C ASN A 212 16.85 -8.49 -1.62
N THR A 213 16.91 -9.42 -2.57
CA THR A 213 17.39 -9.12 -3.92
C THR A 213 16.36 -8.25 -4.65
N CYS A 214 16.81 -7.17 -5.28
CA CYS A 214 15.96 -6.33 -6.10
C CYS A 214 16.63 -5.93 -7.42
N HIS A 215 15.82 -5.81 -8.45
CA HIS A 215 16.19 -5.35 -9.78
C HIS A 215 15.62 -3.96 -9.99
N ILE A 216 16.48 -2.99 -10.29
CA ILE A 216 16.08 -1.60 -10.49
C ILE A 216 16.14 -1.29 -11.98
N TYR A 217 15.01 -0.84 -12.52
CA TYR A 217 14.83 -0.44 -13.91
C TYR A 217 14.63 1.07 -13.98
N THR A 218 15.47 1.75 -14.77
CA THR A 218 15.45 3.20 -15.01
C THR A 218 16.04 3.48 -16.39
N ASP A 219 15.62 4.56 -17.03
CA ASP A 219 15.93 4.87 -18.43
C ASP A 219 17.39 5.28 -18.71
N PRO A 220 18.08 6.07 -17.84
CA PRO A 220 19.43 6.52 -18.15
C PRO A 220 20.47 5.40 -18.00
N LYS A 221 21.22 5.14 -19.08
CA LYS A 221 22.40 4.24 -19.06
C LYS A 221 23.47 4.68 -18.07
N SER A 222 23.56 5.98 -17.77
CA SER A 222 24.55 6.59 -16.87
C SER A 222 24.49 6.02 -15.45
N LEU A 223 23.31 5.59 -15.00
CA LEU A 223 23.10 5.08 -13.64
C LEU A 223 23.68 3.68 -13.42
N LYS A 224 23.99 2.93 -14.49
CA LYS A 224 24.62 1.61 -14.36
C LYS A 224 26.01 1.68 -13.71
N TYR A 225 26.72 2.80 -13.88
CA TYR A 225 28.09 2.97 -13.40
C TYR A 225 28.20 3.36 -11.91
N ILE A 226 27.09 3.76 -11.27
CA ILE A 226 27.09 4.12 -9.84
C ILE A 226 27.01 2.86 -8.95
N PHE A 227 26.46 1.77 -9.48
CA PHE A 227 26.24 0.52 -8.76
C PHE A 227 27.26 -0.58 -9.14
N THR A 228 28.33 -0.23 -9.86
CA THR A 228 29.48 -1.10 -10.14
C THR A 228 30.60 -0.77 -9.16
#